data_AF-A0A510PFD6-F1
#
_entry.id   AF-A0A510PFD6-F1
#
_cell.length_a   1.000
_cell.length_b   1.000
_cell.length_c   1.000
_cell.angle_alpha   90.00
_cell.angle_beta   90.00
_cell.angle_gamma   90.00
#
_symmetry.space_group_name_H-M   'P 1'
#
loop_
_entity.id
_entity.type
_entity.pdbx_description
1 polymer ?
#
loop_
_entity_poly.entity_id
_entity_poly.type
_entity_poly.pdbx_seq_one_letter_code
_entity_poly.pdbx_strand_id
1 'polypeptide(L)'
;MKSRYRLRLQICLVFLIVALTSLSPWLTPSAYAGIDDDRLDGNIFVVYAGNGSLVPPRLNLAETFQRKIPAIIVYYLDDSSDCKQFAAIVSRFQEFYGRAASIIPVTVDSIPLKSSYRPDEPGYYYRGGVPQTVVLDQQGKVVYDGLGNVKYEDVDDVLRKVFDLLPRSQSLELKRRSFNEFNAELR
;
A
#
# COMPACT_ATOMS: atom_id res chain seq x y z
N MET A 1 39.92 -34.02 -44.74
CA MET A 1 38.93 -34.81 -43.96
C MET A 1 38.60 -34.24 -42.58
N LYS A 2 39.56 -33.98 -41.68
CA LYS A 2 39.31 -33.49 -40.29
C LYS A 2 38.41 -32.24 -40.15
N SER A 3 38.49 -31.29 -41.09
CA SER A 3 37.69 -30.04 -41.06
C SER A 3 36.17 -30.28 -41.24
N ARG A 4 35.77 -31.24 -42.11
CA ARG A 4 34.35 -31.56 -42.34
C ARG A 4 33.69 -32.26 -41.15
N TYR A 5 34.45 -33.03 -40.36
CA TYR A 5 33.95 -33.66 -39.13
C TYR A 5 33.76 -32.64 -38.00
N ARG A 6 34.67 -31.66 -37.87
CA ARG A 6 34.52 -30.55 -36.91
C ARG A 6 33.29 -29.69 -37.24
N LEU A 7 33.07 -29.39 -38.53
CA LEU A 7 31.90 -28.64 -38.97
C LEU A 7 30.58 -29.39 -38.70
N ARG A 8 30.52 -30.71 -38.98
CA ARG A 8 29.34 -31.54 -38.66
C ARG A 8 29.08 -31.64 -37.16
N LEU A 9 30.14 -31.77 -36.35
CA LEU A 9 30.04 -31.78 -34.89
C LEU A 9 29.50 -30.45 -34.38
N GLN A 10 30.02 -29.31 -34.88
CA GLN A 10 29.53 -27.98 -34.53
C GLN A 10 28.04 -27.79 -34.89
N ILE A 11 27.62 -28.25 -36.07
CA ILE A 11 26.21 -28.20 -36.49
C ILE A 11 25.32 -29.03 -35.56
N CYS A 12 25.72 -30.27 -35.23
CA CYS A 12 24.98 -31.10 -34.27
C CYS A 12 24.88 -30.44 -32.89
N LEU A 13 25.96 -29.81 -32.42
CA LEU A 13 26.01 -29.16 -31.12
C LEU A 13 25.10 -27.92 -31.09
N VAL A 14 25.05 -27.15 -32.19
CA VAL A 14 24.10 -26.03 -32.36
C VAL A 14 22.66 -26.53 -32.36
N PHE A 15 22.34 -27.60 -33.10
CA PHE A 15 20.99 -28.19 -33.10
C PHE A 15 20.58 -28.70 -31.72
N LEU A 16 21.50 -29.32 -30.98
CA LEU A 16 21.26 -29.78 -29.61
C LEU A 16 20.96 -28.60 -28.68
N ILE A 17 21.74 -27.52 -28.78
CA ILE A 17 21.51 -26.30 -28.00
C ILE A 17 20.14 -25.68 -28.34
N VAL A 18 19.79 -25.59 -29.62
CA VAL A 18 18.48 -25.05 -30.06
C VAL A 18 17.32 -25.94 -29.60
N ALA A 19 17.48 -27.26 -29.62
CA ALA A 19 16.49 -28.19 -29.11
C ALA A 19 16.30 -28.05 -27.58
N LEU A 20 17.40 -27.90 -26.84
CA LEU A 20 17.37 -27.70 -25.39
C LEU A 20 16.74 -26.34 -25.00
N THR A 21 17.05 -25.27 -25.72
CA THR A 21 16.50 -23.93 -25.42
C THR A 21 15.04 -23.80 -25.85
N SER A 22 14.61 -24.46 -26.92
CA SER A 22 13.21 -24.43 -27.36
C SER A 22 12.25 -25.19 -26.44
N LEU A 23 12.74 -26.17 -25.67
CA LEU A 23 11.97 -26.88 -24.64
C LEU A 23 11.82 -26.06 -23.35
N SER A 24 12.70 -25.08 -23.10
CA SER A 24 12.72 -24.34 -21.83
C SER A 24 11.40 -23.64 -21.43
N PRO A 25 10.58 -23.06 -22.34
CA PRO A 25 9.31 -22.44 -21.96
C PRO A 25 8.24 -23.44 -21.50
N TRP A 26 8.39 -24.73 -21.84
CA TRP A 26 7.44 -25.78 -21.50
C TRP A 26 7.73 -26.39 -20.11
N LEU A 27 8.95 -26.19 -19.61
CA LEU A 27 9.41 -26.68 -18.31
C LEU A 27 9.27 -25.64 -17.20
N THR A 28 9.08 -24.36 -17.54
CA THR A 28 8.87 -23.31 -16.56
C THR A 28 7.40 -23.22 -16.16
N PRO A 29 7.05 -23.38 -14.88
CA PRO A 29 5.69 -23.08 -14.44
C PRO A 29 5.37 -21.62 -14.76
N SER A 30 4.17 -21.37 -15.25
CA SER A 30 3.68 -20.02 -15.49
C SER A 30 3.71 -19.22 -14.18
N ALA A 31 4.30 -18.03 -14.22
CA ALA A 31 4.22 -17.10 -13.10
C ALA A 31 2.81 -16.50 -13.06
N TYR A 32 1.95 -17.03 -12.18
CA TYR A 32 0.59 -16.53 -11.94
C TYR A 32 0.58 -15.67 -10.68
N ALA A 33 0.43 -14.35 -10.83
CA ALA A 33 0.11 -13.49 -9.69
C ALA A 33 -1.36 -13.68 -9.32
N GLY A 34 -1.64 -13.97 -8.05
CA GLY A 34 -2.99 -14.23 -7.55
C GLY A 34 -3.36 -13.18 -6.51
N ILE A 35 -4.54 -12.54 -6.66
CA ILE A 35 -5.02 -11.59 -5.64
C ILE A 35 -5.64 -12.31 -4.43
N ASP A 36 -6.14 -13.53 -4.65
CA ASP A 36 -6.89 -14.34 -3.67
C ASP A 36 -6.03 -15.45 -3.02
N ASP A 37 -4.71 -15.37 -3.15
CA ASP A 37 -3.78 -16.31 -2.52
C ASP A 37 -2.71 -15.58 -1.68
N ASP A 38 -2.07 -16.34 -0.81
CA ASP A 38 -1.02 -15.85 0.08
C ASP A 38 0.39 -16.04 -0.52
N ARG A 39 0.53 -15.87 -1.84
CA ARG A 39 1.83 -15.98 -2.53
C ARG A 39 2.50 -14.63 -2.66
N LEU A 40 3.82 -14.56 -2.45
CA LEU A 40 4.57 -13.32 -2.70
C LEU A 40 4.70 -13.06 -4.22
N ASP A 41 3.97 -12.05 -4.70
CA ASP A 41 3.95 -11.64 -6.12
C ASP A 41 4.75 -10.35 -6.39
N GLY A 42 5.24 -9.70 -5.33
CA GLY A 42 5.90 -8.40 -5.34
C GLY A 42 5.21 -7.44 -4.39
N ASN A 43 5.58 -6.16 -4.44
CA ASN A 43 4.93 -5.18 -3.57
C ASN A 43 3.45 -4.97 -3.94
N ILE A 44 2.55 -5.13 -2.99
CA ILE A 44 1.10 -5.16 -3.27
C ILE A 44 0.55 -3.86 -3.84
N PHE A 45 1.13 -2.70 -3.48
CA PHE A 45 0.69 -1.41 -4.02
C PHE A 45 1.13 -1.21 -5.46
N VAL A 46 2.29 -1.76 -5.84
CA VAL A 46 2.77 -1.76 -7.22
C VAL A 46 1.93 -2.71 -8.08
N VAL A 47 1.74 -3.94 -7.60
CA VAL A 47 1.14 -5.02 -8.39
C VAL A 47 -0.39 -4.89 -8.48
N TYR A 48 -1.07 -4.67 -7.36
CA TYR A 48 -2.54 -4.72 -7.29
C TYR A 48 -3.22 -3.35 -7.25
N ALA A 49 -2.48 -2.29 -6.92
CA ALA A 49 -3.04 -0.94 -6.86
C ALA A 49 -2.48 0.02 -7.93
N GLY A 50 -1.48 -0.40 -8.71
CA GLY A 50 -0.86 0.44 -9.75
C GLY A 50 -0.17 1.69 -9.21
N ASN A 51 0.19 1.70 -7.92
CA ASN A 51 0.60 2.88 -7.19
C ASN A 51 1.91 2.64 -6.43
N GLY A 52 3.00 2.53 -7.18
CA GLY A 52 4.34 2.40 -6.62
C GLY A 52 4.84 3.63 -5.87
N SER A 53 4.12 4.76 -5.92
CA SER A 53 4.51 5.97 -5.20
C SER A 53 4.22 5.91 -3.69
N LEU A 54 3.45 4.91 -3.25
CA LEU A 54 3.15 4.67 -1.83
C LEU A 54 4.34 4.11 -1.06
N VAL A 55 5.23 3.37 -1.74
CA VAL A 55 6.34 2.66 -1.11
C VAL A 55 7.66 3.07 -1.78
N PRO A 56 8.57 3.77 -1.08
CA PRO A 56 8.47 4.17 0.33
C PRO A 56 7.48 5.35 0.56
N PRO A 57 6.98 5.51 1.80
CA PRO A 57 6.15 6.67 2.15
C PRO A 57 6.93 7.97 1.96
N ARG A 58 6.21 9.04 1.60
CA ARG A 58 6.80 10.38 1.42
C ARG A 58 7.34 10.98 2.72
N LEU A 59 6.70 10.67 3.84
CA LEU A 59 7.07 11.12 5.19
C LEU A 59 6.97 9.93 6.13
N ASN A 60 7.93 9.82 7.04
CA ASN A 60 7.79 8.91 8.18
C ASN A 60 6.89 9.53 9.27
N LEU A 61 6.60 8.75 10.31
CA LEU A 61 5.67 9.15 11.36
C LEU A 61 6.18 10.34 12.19
N ALA A 62 7.46 10.35 12.53
CA ALA A 62 8.09 11.46 13.25
C ALA A 62 8.02 12.78 12.45
N GLU A 63 8.32 12.73 11.15
CA GLU A 63 8.21 13.88 10.24
C GLU A 63 6.76 14.35 10.09
N THR A 64 5.82 13.42 10.06
CA THR A 64 4.38 13.69 9.97
C THR A 64 3.90 14.50 11.19
N PHE A 65 4.34 14.11 12.40
CA PHE A 65 4.03 14.83 13.63
C PHE A 65 4.66 16.22 13.68
N GLN A 66 5.91 16.35 13.23
CA GLN A 66 6.57 17.66 13.13
C GLN A 66 5.80 18.62 12.22
N ARG A 67 5.23 18.12 11.12
CA ARG A 67 4.43 18.90 10.18
C ARG A 67 2.99 19.12 10.62
N LYS A 68 2.54 18.48 11.71
CA LYS A 68 1.16 18.58 12.25
C LYS A 68 0.09 18.29 11.18
N ILE A 69 0.33 17.28 10.35
CA ILE A 69 -0.65 16.79 9.38
C ILE A 69 -1.18 15.43 9.83
N PRO A 70 -2.42 15.06 9.49
CA PRO A 70 -2.96 13.74 9.85
C PRO A 70 -2.14 12.62 9.21
N ALA A 71 -2.12 11.46 9.86
CA ALA A 71 -1.46 10.26 9.35
C ALA A 71 -2.49 9.15 9.11
N ILE A 72 -2.35 8.42 8.01
CA ILE A 72 -3.04 7.16 7.75
C ILE A 72 -1.96 6.10 7.66
N ILE A 73 -1.82 5.31 8.72
CA ILE A 73 -0.87 4.21 8.78
C ILE A 73 -1.59 2.96 8.30
N VAL A 74 -0.99 2.26 7.35
CA VAL A 74 -1.52 1.00 6.82
C VAL A 74 -0.50 -0.10 7.03
N TYR A 75 -0.78 -1.02 7.94
CA TYR A 75 0.03 -2.21 8.15
C TYR A 75 -0.38 -3.30 7.18
N TYR A 76 0.59 -3.92 6.51
CA TYR A 76 0.34 -4.91 5.48
C TYR A 76 1.44 -5.98 5.43
N LEU A 77 1.16 -7.05 4.70
CA LEU A 77 2.11 -8.04 4.22
C LEU A 77 1.96 -8.19 2.71
N ASP A 78 3.07 -8.41 2.01
CA ASP A 78 3.07 -8.49 0.54
C ASP A 78 2.52 -9.83 0.02
N ASP A 79 2.51 -10.85 0.87
CA ASP A 79 2.04 -12.20 0.63
C ASP A 79 0.71 -12.50 1.34
N SER A 80 -0.04 -11.49 1.79
CA SER A 80 -1.39 -11.68 2.36
C SER A 80 -2.46 -11.34 1.33
N SER A 81 -3.31 -12.31 0.99
CA SER A 81 -4.48 -12.14 0.12
C SER A 81 -5.40 -11.00 0.55
N ASP A 82 -5.71 -10.91 1.85
CA ASP A 82 -6.48 -9.79 2.42
C ASP A 82 -5.81 -8.44 2.13
N CYS A 83 -4.48 -8.35 2.33
CA CYS A 83 -3.72 -7.12 2.04
C CYS A 83 -3.71 -6.79 0.54
N LYS A 84 -3.55 -7.80 -0.34
CA LYS A 84 -3.60 -7.62 -1.80
C LYS A 84 -4.94 -7.03 -2.23
N GLN A 85 -6.05 -7.56 -1.72
CA GLN A 85 -7.39 -7.04 -1.98
C GLN A 85 -7.58 -5.62 -1.42
N PHE A 86 -7.00 -5.33 -0.26
CA PHE A 86 -7.08 -4.03 0.39
C PHE A 86 -6.28 -2.92 -0.32
N ALA A 87 -5.25 -3.27 -1.10
CA ALA A 87 -4.35 -2.31 -1.73
C ALA A 87 -5.08 -1.26 -2.60
N ALA A 88 -6.17 -1.65 -3.27
CA ALA A 88 -7.01 -0.74 -4.05
C ALA A 88 -7.66 0.35 -3.19
N ILE A 89 -8.11 0.00 -1.98
CA ILE A 89 -8.71 0.96 -1.03
C ILE A 89 -7.66 1.97 -0.54
N VAL A 90 -6.44 1.50 -0.28
CA VAL A 90 -5.33 2.38 0.14
C VAL A 90 -4.99 3.41 -0.94
N SER A 91 -5.02 3.02 -2.22
CA SER A 91 -4.82 3.97 -3.32
C SER A 91 -5.91 5.04 -3.38
N ARG A 92 -7.16 4.71 -3.02
CA ARG A 92 -8.22 5.72 -2.88
C ARG A 92 -7.92 6.70 -1.75
N PHE A 93 -7.36 6.25 -0.62
CA PHE A 93 -6.92 7.17 0.43
C PHE A 93 -5.88 8.16 -0.11
N GLN A 94 -4.90 7.70 -0.88
CA GLN A 94 -3.92 8.61 -1.47
C GLN A 94 -4.54 9.56 -2.50
N GLU A 95 -5.44 9.07 -3.36
CA GLU A 95 -6.11 9.88 -4.37
C GLU A 95 -6.81 11.10 -3.74
N PHE A 96 -7.59 10.87 -2.68
CA PHE A 96 -8.39 11.92 -2.07
C PHE A 96 -7.66 12.71 -0.99
N TYR A 97 -6.77 12.07 -0.22
CA TYR A 97 -6.16 12.66 0.98
C TYR A 97 -4.65 12.81 0.90
N GLY A 98 -3.95 12.23 -0.08
CA GLY A 98 -2.49 12.20 -0.14
C GLY A 98 -1.79 13.56 -0.29
N ARG A 99 -2.56 14.64 -0.52
CA ARG A 99 -2.06 16.03 -0.46
C ARG A 99 -2.17 16.66 0.93
N ALA A 100 -3.10 16.20 1.76
CA ALA A 100 -3.47 16.81 3.04
C ALA A 100 -3.13 15.93 4.26
N ALA A 101 -3.01 14.62 4.05
CA ALA A 101 -2.58 13.63 5.04
C ALA A 101 -1.33 12.90 4.56
N SER A 102 -0.55 12.39 5.51
CA SER A 102 0.54 11.46 5.25
C SER A 102 -0.02 10.03 5.17
N ILE A 103 0.15 9.35 4.05
CA ILE A 103 -0.17 7.92 3.92
C ILE A 103 1.12 7.13 4.15
N ILE A 104 1.13 6.28 5.17
CA ILE A 104 2.32 5.58 5.65
C ILE A 104 2.04 4.07 5.60
N PRO A 105 2.25 3.41 4.45
CA PRO A 105 2.28 1.96 4.41
C PRO A 105 3.49 1.43 5.18
N VAL A 106 3.26 0.42 6.01
CA VAL A 106 4.26 -0.22 6.86
C VAL A 106 4.14 -1.73 6.67
N THR A 107 5.12 -2.35 6.03
CA THR A 107 5.19 -3.82 6.07
C THR A 107 5.54 -4.25 7.48
N VAL A 108 4.76 -5.17 8.06
CA VAL A 108 4.97 -5.60 9.45
C VAL A 108 6.31 -6.31 9.64
N ASP A 109 6.89 -6.89 8.58
CA ASP A 109 8.24 -7.46 8.59
C ASP A 109 9.34 -6.42 8.84
N SER A 110 9.06 -5.14 8.53
CA SER A 110 10.00 -4.05 8.77
C SER A 110 9.94 -3.50 10.20
N ILE A 111 8.94 -3.89 11.00
CA ILE A 111 8.80 -3.39 12.37
C ILE A 111 9.87 -4.05 13.24
N PRO A 112 10.83 -3.28 13.80
CA PRO A 112 11.90 -3.87 14.60
C PRO A 112 11.33 -4.52 15.86
N LEU A 113 11.77 -5.72 16.22
CA LEU A 113 11.36 -6.38 17.45
C LEU A 113 11.94 -5.64 18.67
N LYS A 114 11.08 -4.96 19.44
CA LYS A 114 11.45 -4.17 20.63
C LYS A 114 10.49 -4.48 21.78
N SER A 115 10.95 -4.30 23.02
CA SER A 115 10.10 -4.42 24.22
C SER A 115 9.08 -3.29 24.36
N SER A 116 9.36 -2.13 23.75
CA SER A 116 8.47 -0.96 23.74
C SER A 116 8.79 -0.08 22.54
N TYR A 117 7.78 0.60 22.01
CA TYR A 117 7.91 1.61 20.95
C TYR A 117 7.58 2.99 21.51
N ARG A 118 8.14 4.02 20.88
CA ARG A 118 7.75 5.41 21.10
C ARG A 118 6.53 5.76 20.25
N PRO A 119 5.70 6.74 20.65
CA PRO A 119 4.54 7.17 19.85
C PRO A 119 4.87 7.64 18.43
N ASP A 120 6.10 8.08 18.15
CA ASP A 120 6.56 8.47 16.82
C ASP A 120 7.13 7.31 15.98
N GLU A 121 7.04 6.08 16.48
CA GLU A 121 7.43 4.85 15.78
C GLU A 121 6.20 4.07 15.30
N PRO A 122 6.19 3.54 14.06
CA PRO A 122 5.08 2.72 13.57
C PRO A 122 4.76 1.51 14.45
N GLY A 123 5.73 0.90 15.12
CA GLY A 123 5.46 -0.25 16.00
C GLY A 123 4.53 0.07 17.17
N TYR A 124 4.37 1.35 17.56
CA TYR A 124 3.52 1.76 18.67
C TYR A 124 2.01 1.53 18.42
N TYR A 125 1.58 1.60 17.17
CA TYR A 125 0.14 1.49 16.81
C TYR A 125 -0.22 0.13 16.19
N TYR A 126 0.76 -0.76 16.00
CA TYR A 126 0.49 -2.09 15.45
C TYR A 126 -0.13 -3.01 16.52
N ARG A 127 -1.25 -3.66 16.19
CA ARG A 127 -1.98 -4.55 17.12
C ARG A 127 -1.75 -6.04 16.88
N GLY A 128 -0.85 -6.40 15.97
CA GLY A 128 -0.50 -7.81 15.72
C GLY A 128 -1.32 -8.50 14.62
N GLY A 129 -2.00 -7.76 13.75
CA GLY A 129 -2.72 -8.34 12.60
C GLY A 129 -2.72 -7.43 11.38
N VAL A 130 -2.90 -8.03 10.20
CA VAL A 130 -2.91 -7.32 8.90
C VAL A 130 -4.11 -7.76 8.03
N PRO A 131 -4.58 -6.89 7.11
CA PRO A 131 -4.26 -5.47 7.06
C PRO A 131 -4.81 -4.72 8.28
N GLN A 132 -4.14 -3.66 8.72
CA GLN A 132 -4.63 -2.79 9.78
C GLN A 132 -4.51 -1.34 9.32
N THR A 133 -5.55 -0.55 9.52
CA THR A 133 -5.57 0.89 9.22
C THR A 133 -5.72 1.69 10.49
N VAL A 134 -4.76 2.58 10.76
CA VAL A 134 -4.78 3.52 11.89
C VAL A 134 -4.79 4.95 11.35
N VAL A 135 -5.74 5.77 11.81
CA VAL A 135 -5.78 7.20 11.48
C VAL A 135 -5.43 8.00 12.72
N LEU A 136 -4.45 8.89 12.56
CA LEU A 136 -4.03 9.86 13.56
C LEU A 136 -4.45 11.27 13.10
N ASP A 137 -5.00 12.06 14.02
CA ASP A 137 -5.27 13.48 13.76
C ASP A 137 -3.97 14.32 13.75
N GLN A 138 -4.10 15.64 13.54
CA GLN A 138 -2.96 16.56 13.49
C GLN A 138 -2.19 16.65 14.83
N GLN A 139 -2.77 16.16 15.93
CA GLN A 139 -2.16 16.11 17.26
C GLN A 139 -1.52 14.74 17.55
N GLY A 140 -1.58 13.80 16.61
CA GLY A 140 -1.05 12.44 16.78
C GLY A 140 -1.97 11.53 17.60
N LYS A 141 -3.22 11.93 17.86
CA LYS A 141 -4.19 11.10 18.57
C LYS A 141 -4.86 10.12 17.61
N VAL A 142 -5.01 8.88 18.05
CA VAL A 142 -5.75 7.85 17.33
C VAL A 142 -7.23 8.22 17.26
N VAL A 143 -7.74 8.41 16.05
CA VAL A 143 -9.16 8.70 15.76
C VAL A 143 -9.85 7.55 15.02
N TYR A 144 -9.08 6.60 14.50
CA TYR A 144 -9.58 5.34 13.91
C TYR A 144 -8.52 4.24 14.05
N ASP A 145 -8.96 3.02 14.31
CA ASP A 145 -8.10 1.83 14.32
C ASP A 145 -8.91 0.58 13.95
N GLY A 146 -8.84 0.20 12.67
CA GLY A 146 -9.57 -0.93 12.10
C GLY A 146 -8.63 -2.07 11.67
N LEU A 147 -9.06 -3.30 11.92
CA LEU A 147 -8.36 -4.53 11.51
C LEU A 147 -9.14 -5.21 10.38
N GLY A 148 -8.42 -5.80 9.43
CA GLY A 148 -8.96 -6.40 8.21
C GLY A 148 -9.24 -5.37 7.12
N ASN A 149 -9.98 -5.81 6.10
CA ASN A 149 -10.35 -4.99 4.94
C ASN A 149 -11.43 -3.98 5.33
N VAL A 150 -11.00 -2.86 5.93
CA VAL A 150 -11.88 -1.76 6.32
C VAL A 150 -12.51 -1.12 5.08
N LYS A 151 -13.74 -0.63 5.21
CA LYS A 151 -14.37 0.08 4.09
C LYS A 151 -13.73 1.45 3.93
N TYR A 152 -13.59 1.90 2.68
CA TYR A 152 -13.14 3.26 2.39
C TYR A 152 -13.98 4.29 3.16
N GLU A 153 -15.29 4.03 3.21
CA GLU A 153 -16.29 4.89 3.80
C GLU A 153 -16.08 5.12 5.30
N ASP A 154 -15.64 4.10 6.04
CA ASP A 154 -15.44 4.19 7.49
C ASP A 154 -14.27 5.15 7.81
N VAL A 155 -13.20 5.06 7.02
CA VAL A 155 -12.01 5.91 7.16
C VAL A 155 -12.30 7.33 6.64
N ASP A 156 -13.00 7.46 5.53
CA ASP A 156 -13.40 8.74 4.94
C ASP A 156 -14.30 9.55 5.91
N ASP A 157 -15.24 8.91 6.59
CA ASP A 157 -16.09 9.60 7.58
C ASP A 157 -15.29 10.14 8.78
N VAL A 158 -14.23 9.44 9.18
CA VAL A 158 -13.30 9.93 10.21
C VAL A 158 -12.47 11.10 9.68
N LEU A 159 -11.88 10.97 8.49
CA LEU A 159 -11.06 12.03 7.90
C LEU A 159 -11.86 13.30 7.63
N ARG A 160 -13.12 13.19 7.21
CA ARG A 160 -14.02 14.34 7.08
C ARG A 160 -14.17 15.11 8.39
N LYS A 161 -14.23 14.43 9.53
CA LYS A 161 -14.23 15.09 10.85
C LYS A 161 -12.88 15.73 11.17
N VAL A 162 -11.77 15.03 10.91
CA VAL A 162 -10.40 15.54 11.13
C VAL A 162 -10.10 16.80 10.30
N PHE A 163 -10.68 16.91 9.10
CA PHE A 163 -10.48 18.03 8.19
C PHE A 163 -11.62 19.07 8.21
N ASP A 164 -12.64 18.89 9.06
CA ASP A 164 -13.87 19.71 9.11
C ASP A 164 -14.52 19.89 7.72
N LEU A 165 -14.68 18.76 7.01
CA LEU A 165 -15.35 18.67 5.72
C LEU A 165 -16.84 18.37 5.92
N LEU A 166 -17.65 18.71 4.91
CA LEU A 166 -19.07 18.33 4.90
C LEU A 166 -19.24 16.80 4.91
N PRO A 167 -20.28 16.27 5.59
CA PRO A 167 -20.60 14.84 5.54
C PRO A 167 -20.82 14.35 4.10
N ARG A 168 -20.51 13.08 3.83
CA ARG A 168 -20.58 12.49 2.47
C ARG A 168 -21.95 12.69 1.80
N SER A 169 -23.05 12.55 2.56
CA SER A 169 -24.41 12.75 2.06
C SER A 169 -24.71 14.17 1.56
N GLN A 170 -23.89 15.15 1.93
CA GLN A 170 -24.04 16.57 1.61
C GLN A 170 -22.99 17.06 0.60
N SER A 171 -22.10 16.19 0.13
CA SER A 171 -20.92 16.58 -0.65
C SER A 171 -20.70 15.62 -1.82
N LEU A 172 -21.05 16.05 -3.03
CA LEU A 172 -20.67 15.36 -4.27
C LEU A 172 -19.16 15.51 -4.57
N GLU A 173 -18.52 16.54 -4.02
CA GLU A 173 -17.07 16.78 -4.02
C GLU A 173 -16.61 17.16 -2.60
N LEU A 174 -15.37 16.84 -2.22
CA LEU A 174 -14.77 17.18 -0.90
C LEU A 174 -14.71 18.70 -0.68
N LYS A 175 -15.81 19.30 -0.21
CA LYS A 175 -15.90 20.72 0.14
C LYS A 175 -15.62 20.90 1.64
N ARG A 176 -14.62 21.73 1.94
CA ARG A 176 -14.36 22.24 3.30
C ARG A 176 -15.52 23.12 3.74
N ARG A 177 -15.94 23.03 5.00
CA ARG A 177 -16.93 23.96 5.55
C ARG A 177 -16.38 25.39 5.45
N SER A 178 -17.18 26.29 4.89
CA SER A 178 -16.78 27.70 4.82
C SER A 178 -16.88 28.28 6.24
N PHE A 179 -15.82 28.94 6.69
CA PHE A 179 -15.67 29.47 8.05
C PHE A 179 -16.71 30.56 8.44
N ASN A 180 -17.65 30.89 7.53
CA ASN A 180 -18.50 32.08 7.61
C ASN A 180 -19.95 31.79 8.00
N GLU A 181 -20.37 30.53 8.16
CA GLU A 181 -21.76 30.19 8.47
C GLU A 181 -22.13 30.35 9.97
N PHE A 182 -21.16 30.39 10.88
CA PHE A 182 -21.43 30.61 12.31
C PHE A 182 -21.69 32.07 12.70
N ASN A 183 -21.41 33.05 11.82
CA ASN A 183 -21.62 34.47 12.10
C ASN A 183 -22.95 35.02 11.52
N ALA A 184 -23.79 34.17 10.91
CA ALA A 184 -25.02 34.60 10.25
C ALA A 184 -26.26 34.68 11.16
N GLU A 185 -26.20 34.17 12.39
CA GLU A 185 -27.33 34.18 13.34
C GLU A 185 -27.29 35.31 14.38
N LEU A 186 -26.47 36.34 14.18
CA LEU A 186 -26.40 37.54 15.05
C LEU A 186 -26.73 38.85 14.30
N ARG A 187 -27.77 38.86 13.48
CA ARG A 187 -28.35 40.11 12.96
C ARG A 187 -29.87 40.14 13.04
#